data_AF-A0A327R255-F1
#
_entry.id   AF-A0A327R255-F1
#
_cell.length_a   1.000
_cell.length_b   1.000
_cell.length_c   1.000
_cell.angle_alpha   90.00
_cell.angle_beta   90.00
_cell.angle_gamma   90.00
#
_symmetry.space_group_name_H-M   'P 1'
#
loop_
_entity.id
_entity.type
_entity.pdbx_description
1 polymer ?
#
loop_
_entity_poly.entity_id
_entity_poly.type
_entity_poly.pdbx_seq_one_letter_code
_entity_poly.pdbx_strand_id
1 'polypeptide(L)'
;MRYLTLLFPMMLLFACSETGKKQQKVDDTPKLNASNLYNREAVFALLKDGKLKNDSSQKLFLRAIDLFRNQQQPQQAIGFFKQSIFIAPQAQSYYELGNALLSVKGDNEMVRTTNMKEAVNAFKMALALDYKPVNKLLYNISCAYSLLGNRELAEHYLTSAIEFGYGNFDQIMKDPDMQYLRENGNLKYVLQEAFAGVGDPAALQWTLFYRSFSPIELPLVLNEKSGPLYEENSLYYDYEVFIPEMSRDDKFSRETGSVYYAVGTLKTTPIYRSLIYAVKDVMYTNMLPPMFVICNYNAKTGRIIDKMVIAGRDKLEDPFVVGDLLQDGKFQLTFIDLKFSKKREEMNYEDELKEVSRKELYKEMYTINEEGKFVKETPSLASR
;
A
#
# COMPACT_ATOMS: atom_id res chain seq x y z
N MET A 1 88.01 37.42 34.13
CA MET A 1 88.47 36.70 32.91
C MET A 1 88.64 35.23 33.27
N ARG A 2 88.08 34.30 32.47
CA ARG A 2 88.62 32.94 32.13
C ARG A 2 88.94 31.97 33.31
N TYR A 3 88.56 30.71 33.43
CA TYR A 3 88.15 29.55 32.60
C TYR A 3 87.42 28.54 33.54
N LEU A 4 86.35 27.85 33.14
CA LEU A 4 86.27 26.48 32.58
C LEU A 4 86.80 25.32 33.47
N THR A 5 85.87 24.49 34.00
CA THR A 5 85.89 23.01 34.18
C THR A 5 84.58 22.61 34.89
N LEU A 6 83.55 22.04 34.26
CA LEU A 6 83.35 20.66 33.74
C LEU A 6 83.36 19.58 34.83
N LEU A 7 82.17 19.08 35.21
CA LEU A 7 81.94 17.72 35.74
C LEU A 7 80.45 17.35 35.63
N PHE A 8 80.18 16.31 34.82
CA PHE A 8 78.99 15.44 34.82
C PHE A 8 78.76 14.88 36.24
N PRO A 9 77.54 14.48 36.69
CA PRO A 9 76.80 13.42 35.99
C PRO A 9 75.25 13.36 36.15
N MET A 10 74.71 12.37 35.44
CA MET A 10 73.62 11.45 35.84
C MET A 10 72.17 11.83 35.49
N MET A 11 71.69 11.14 34.44
CA MET A 11 70.27 10.95 34.12
C MET A 11 69.54 10.22 35.25
N LEU A 12 68.37 10.73 35.61
CA LEU A 12 67.25 9.94 36.11
C LEU A 12 66.05 10.22 35.19
N LEU A 13 65.62 9.17 34.50
CA LEU A 13 64.42 9.14 33.68
C LEU A 13 63.20 9.15 34.62
N PHE A 14 62.39 10.21 34.55
CA PHE A 14 61.02 10.18 35.03
C PHE A 14 60.08 10.04 33.83
N ALA A 15 59.48 8.86 33.71
CA ALA A 15 58.34 8.62 32.87
C ALA A 15 57.11 9.31 33.50
N CYS A 16 56.62 10.37 32.86
CA CYS A 16 55.27 10.87 33.11
C CYS A 16 54.31 10.24 32.10
N SER A 17 53.33 9.54 32.64
CA SER A 17 52.16 9.00 31.95
C SER A 17 51.29 10.15 31.43
N GLU A 18 51.22 10.31 30.11
CA GLU A 18 50.14 11.08 29.49
C GLU A 18 48.83 10.34 29.67
N THR A 19 47.94 10.94 30.45
CA THR A 19 46.56 10.53 30.59
C THR A 19 45.87 10.72 29.25
N GLY A 20 45.68 9.62 28.53
CA GLY A 20 44.89 9.56 27.31
C GLY A 20 43.47 10.05 27.57
N LYS A 21 43.19 11.30 27.19
CA LYS A 21 41.81 11.76 26.97
C LYS A 21 41.25 10.89 25.84
N LYS A 22 40.35 9.97 26.18
CA LYS A 22 39.47 9.31 25.21
C LYS A 22 38.79 10.42 24.42
N GLN A 23 39.17 10.60 23.16
CA GLN A 23 38.36 11.33 22.20
C GLN A 23 37.00 10.62 22.18
N GLN A 24 35.96 11.30 22.65
CA GLN A 24 34.59 10.92 22.34
C GLN A 24 34.52 10.85 20.81
N LYS A 25 34.29 9.66 20.26
CA LYS A 25 33.78 9.54 18.89
C LYS A 25 32.47 10.32 18.87
N VAL A 26 32.50 11.51 18.26
CA VAL A 26 31.27 12.20 17.88
C VAL A 26 30.57 11.25 16.92
N ASP A 27 29.39 10.81 17.32
CA ASP A 27 28.50 10.02 16.47
C ASP A 27 27.99 10.95 15.36
N ASP A 28 28.80 11.06 14.30
CA ASP A 28 28.56 11.90 13.11
C ASP A 28 27.49 11.28 12.18
N THR A 29 26.70 10.33 12.69
CA THR A 29 25.58 9.78 11.94
C THR A 29 24.58 10.89 11.65
N PRO A 30 24.23 11.12 10.37
CA PRO A 30 23.21 12.10 10.01
C PRO A 30 21.93 11.79 10.79
N LYS A 31 21.28 12.79 11.39
CA LYS A 31 19.99 12.60 12.10
C LYS A 31 18.93 13.51 11.51
N LEU A 32 17.76 12.94 11.27
CA LEU A 32 16.59 13.72 10.88
C LEU A 32 15.92 14.32 12.11
N ASN A 33 15.37 15.50 11.92
CA ASN A 33 14.60 16.27 12.88
C ASN A 33 13.60 17.15 12.12
N ALA A 34 12.85 18.00 12.83
CA ALA A 34 11.80 18.80 12.24
C ALA A 34 12.27 19.77 11.13
N SER A 35 13.52 20.25 11.16
CA SER A 35 14.02 21.23 10.20
C SER A 35 14.55 20.62 8.90
N ASN A 36 14.96 19.35 8.92
CA ASN A 36 15.55 18.66 7.77
C ASN A 36 14.75 17.43 7.31
N LEU A 37 13.55 17.21 7.87
CA LEU A 37 12.67 16.08 7.56
C LEU A 37 12.40 15.88 6.06
N TYR A 38 12.37 16.96 5.27
CA TYR A 38 12.12 16.93 3.83
C TYR A 38 13.36 17.32 3.00
N ASN A 39 14.53 17.44 3.64
CA ASN A 39 15.76 17.73 2.92
C ASN A 39 16.27 16.42 2.27
N ARG A 40 16.28 16.40 0.93
CA ARG A 40 16.67 15.22 0.16
C ARG A 40 18.06 14.71 0.55
N GLU A 41 19.05 15.60 0.65
CA GLU A 41 20.43 15.21 0.97
C GLU A 41 20.53 14.53 2.33
N ALA A 42 19.90 15.10 3.36
CA ALA A 42 19.86 14.54 4.71
C ALA A 42 19.19 13.16 4.74
N VAL A 43 18.05 13.03 4.04
CA VAL A 43 17.30 11.76 3.96
C VAL A 43 18.12 10.69 3.23
N PHE A 44 18.67 11.00 2.07
CA PHE A 44 19.47 10.04 1.30
C PHE A 44 20.82 9.71 1.96
N ALA A 45 21.40 10.63 2.75
CA ALA A 45 22.58 10.34 3.55
C ALA A 45 22.29 9.23 4.58
N LEU A 46 21.14 9.28 5.26
CA LEU A 46 20.71 8.23 6.19
C LEU A 46 20.47 6.87 5.52
N LEU A 47 19.93 6.87 4.30
CA LEU A 47 19.63 5.63 3.58
C LEU A 47 20.88 4.90 3.10
N LYS A 48 21.98 5.62 2.84
CA LYS A 48 23.27 5.03 2.43
C LYS A 48 23.90 4.14 3.51
N ASP A 49 23.58 4.39 4.78
CA ASP A 49 24.11 3.63 5.92
C ASP A 49 23.41 2.26 6.11
N GLY A 50 22.47 1.88 5.23
CA GLY A 50 21.96 0.51 5.10
C GLY A 50 21.01 0.02 6.19
N LYS A 51 20.68 0.84 7.19
CA LYS A 51 19.71 0.51 8.26
C LYS A 51 18.27 0.76 7.80
N LEU A 52 17.79 -0.04 6.84
CA LEU A 52 16.43 0.07 6.28
C LEU A 52 15.36 -0.60 7.14
N LYS A 53 15.73 -1.57 7.99
CA LYS A 53 14.81 -2.23 8.92
C LYS A 53 15.08 -1.77 10.34
N ASN A 54 14.09 -1.12 10.93
CA ASN A 54 14.13 -0.66 12.31
C ASN A 54 12.76 -0.92 12.96
N ASP A 55 12.72 -1.89 13.87
CA ASP A 55 11.47 -2.30 14.53
C ASP A 55 10.79 -1.15 15.27
N SER A 56 11.56 -0.23 15.85
CA SER A 56 11.00 0.95 16.52
C SER A 56 10.34 1.91 15.52
N SER A 57 10.94 2.14 14.35
CA SER A 57 10.34 2.94 13.28
C SER A 57 9.05 2.28 12.77
N GLN A 58 9.06 0.96 12.59
CA GLN A 58 7.89 0.19 12.16
C GLN A 58 6.75 0.26 13.19
N LYS A 59 7.05 0.11 14.48
CA LYS A 59 6.05 0.23 15.56
C LYS A 59 5.37 1.60 15.57
N LEU A 60 6.16 2.68 15.40
CA LEU A 60 5.61 4.04 15.32
C LEU A 60 4.77 4.24 14.06
N PHE A 61 5.22 3.72 12.92
CA PHE A 61 4.46 3.76 11.67
C PHE A 61 3.10 3.08 11.82
N LEU A 62 3.07 1.85 12.35
CA LEU A 62 1.83 1.10 12.57
C LEU A 62 0.89 1.80 13.57
N ARG A 63 1.44 2.41 14.63
CA ARG A 63 0.65 3.22 15.56
C ARG A 63 0.03 4.45 14.88
N ALA A 64 0.79 5.10 13.98
CA ALA A 64 0.29 6.23 13.21
C ALA A 64 -0.85 5.79 12.27
N ILE A 65 -0.71 4.64 11.61
CA ILE A 65 -1.74 4.06 10.74
C ILE A 65 -3.01 3.77 11.52
N ASP A 66 -2.92 3.14 12.71
CA ASP A 66 -4.08 2.87 13.55
C ASP A 66 -4.83 4.15 13.94
N LEU A 67 -4.09 5.17 14.41
CA LEU A 67 -4.68 6.47 14.74
C LEU A 67 -5.33 7.13 13.53
N PHE A 68 -4.69 7.07 12.36
CA PHE A 68 -5.18 7.73 11.17
C PHE A 68 -6.41 7.04 10.60
N ARG A 69 -6.33 5.72 10.37
CA ARG A 69 -7.33 4.96 9.61
C ARG A 69 -8.46 4.42 10.47
N ASN A 70 -8.14 3.87 11.65
CA ASN A 70 -9.14 3.23 12.52
C ASN A 70 -9.78 4.23 13.46
N GLN A 71 -8.96 5.06 14.11
CA GLN A 71 -9.45 5.99 15.13
C GLN A 71 -9.91 7.34 14.54
N GLN A 72 -9.68 7.56 13.25
CA GLN A 72 -10.02 8.80 12.53
C GLN A 72 -9.43 10.05 13.20
N GLN A 73 -8.20 9.92 13.72
CA GLN A 73 -7.46 10.98 14.42
C GLN A 73 -6.22 11.40 13.63
N PRO A 74 -6.37 12.02 12.44
CA PRO A 74 -5.25 12.37 11.57
C PRO A 74 -4.25 13.32 12.25
N GLN A 75 -4.74 14.26 13.07
CA GLN A 75 -3.88 15.20 13.78
C GLN A 75 -2.91 14.50 14.74
N GLN A 76 -3.34 13.43 15.41
CA GLN A 76 -2.49 12.67 16.32
C GLN A 76 -1.52 11.76 15.55
N ALA A 77 -1.97 11.18 14.44
CA ALA A 77 -1.16 10.31 13.60
C ALA A 77 0.09 11.01 13.02
N ILE A 78 -0.03 12.30 12.65
CA ILE A 78 1.08 13.10 12.09
C ILE A 78 2.34 13.03 12.97
N GLY A 79 2.18 13.12 14.30
CA GLY A 79 3.31 13.06 15.23
C GLY A 79 4.03 11.72 15.16
N PHE A 80 3.30 10.62 15.13
CA PHE A 80 3.86 9.27 15.05
C PHE A 80 4.50 8.98 13.68
N PHE A 81 3.91 9.45 12.57
CA PHE A 81 4.56 9.36 11.26
C PHE A 81 5.90 10.10 11.25
N LYS A 82 5.96 11.33 11.76
CA LYS A 82 7.21 12.10 11.84
C LYS A 82 8.26 11.39 12.69
N GLN A 83 7.87 10.85 13.85
CA GLN A 83 8.79 10.07 14.70
C GLN A 83 9.30 8.81 14.00
N SER A 84 8.45 8.09 13.27
CA SER A 84 8.87 6.93 12.46
C SER A 84 9.93 7.32 11.43
N ILE A 85 9.72 8.43 10.71
CA ILE A 85 10.64 8.94 9.69
C ILE A 85 11.96 9.42 10.30
N PHE A 86 11.92 10.06 11.48
CA PHE A 86 13.15 10.49 12.18
C PHE A 86 14.09 9.32 12.49
N ILE A 87 13.53 8.14 12.75
CA ILE A 87 14.29 6.93 13.06
C ILE A 87 14.76 6.22 11.79
N ALA A 88 13.85 5.99 10.85
CA ALA A 88 14.16 5.36 9.57
C ALA A 88 13.24 5.95 8.50
N PRO A 89 13.76 6.82 7.61
CA PRO A 89 12.95 7.41 6.55
C PRO A 89 12.54 6.32 5.54
N GLN A 90 11.25 6.23 5.26
CA GLN A 90 10.69 5.25 4.35
C GLN A 90 9.70 5.94 3.41
N ALA A 91 9.68 5.53 2.14
CA ALA A 91 8.80 6.09 1.12
C ALA A 91 7.33 6.04 1.56
N GLN A 92 6.90 4.91 2.15
CA GLN A 92 5.55 4.72 2.67
C GLN A 92 5.22 5.68 3.82
N SER A 93 6.13 5.87 4.79
CA SER A 93 5.90 6.80 5.90
C SER A 93 5.70 8.24 5.43
N TYR A 94 6.42 8.69 4.40
CA TYR A 94 6.21 10.01 3.80
C TYR A 94 4.87 10.13 3.07
N TYR A 95 4.48 9.11 2.31
CA TYR A 95 3.19 9.10 1.62
C TYR A 95 2.02 9.18 2.60
N GLU A 96 2.03 8.36 3.65
CA GLU A 96 0.98 8.34 4.67
C GLU A 96 0.95 9.62 5.51
N LEU A 97 2.12 10.21 5.79
CA LEU A 97 2.20 11.53 6.41
C LEU A 97 1.50 12.60 5.55
N GLY A 98 1.74 12.60 4.24
CA GLY A 98 1.06 13.51 3.30
C GLY A 98 -0.46 13.35 3.33
N ASN A 99 -0.96 12.11 3.32
CA ASN A 99 -2.39 11.82 3.42
C ASN A 99 -2.99 12.29 4.75
N ALA A 100 -2.30 12.02 5.87
CA ALA A 100 -2.74 12.46 7.19
C ALA A 100 -2.80 13.99 7.29
N LEU A 101 -1.82 14.69 6.72
CA LEU A 101 -1.78 16.16 6.67
C LEU A 101 -2.96 16.75 5.89
N LEU A 102 -3.30 16.19 4.72
CA LEU A 102 -4.48 16.61 3.94
C LEU A 102 -5.80 16.30 4.66
N SER A 103 -5.83 15.26 5.48
CA SER A 103 -7.04 14.82 6.18
C SER A 103 -7.38 15.62 7.44
N VAL A 104 -6.51 16.53 7.89
CA VAL A 104 -6.79 17.40 9.04
C VAL A 104 -7.87 18.41 8.68
N LYS A 105 -9.03 18.27 9.32
CA LYS A 105 -10.15 19.22 9.24
C LYS A 105 -10.06 20.25 10.35
N GLY A 106 -10.43 21.50 10.06
CA GLY A 106 -10.57 22.56 11.06
C GLY A 106 -10.73 23.93 10.41
N ASP A 107 -11.29 24.89 11.15
CA ASP A 107 -11.62 26.22 10.60
C ASP A 107 -10.40 27.16 10.50
N ASN A 108 -9.23 26.74 11.01
CA ASN A 108 -8.02 27.56 10.96
C ASN A 108 -7.32 27.40 9.60
N GLU A 109 -7.57 28.37 8.72
CA GLU A 109 -7.02 28.39 7.36
C GLU A 109 -5.48 28.40 7.31
N MET A 110 -4.82 29.05 8.28
CA MET A 110 -3.36 29.08 8.36
C MET A 110 -2.79 27.69 8.64
N VAL A 111 -3.41 26.94 9.56
CA VAL A 111 -3.00 25.56 9.86
C VAL A 111 -3.26 24.66 8.66
N ARG A 112 -4.42 24.78 8.01
CA ARG A 112 -4.74 24.02 6.78
C ARG A 112 -3.72 24.27 5.67
N THR A 113 -3.45 25.53 5.36
CA THR A 113 -2.46 25.92 4.34
C THR A 113 -1.07 25.37 4.68
N THR A 114 -0.68 25.42 5.96
CA THR A 114 0.60 24.88 6.43
C THR A 114 0.68 23.36 6.22
N ASN A 115 -0.37 22.64 6.61
CA ASN A 115 -0.46 21.20 6.43
C ASN A 115 -0.44 20.80 4.95
N MET A 116 -1.14 21.53 4.07
CA MET A 116 -1.14 21.27 2.62
C MET A 116 0.25 21.47 2.00
N LYS A 117 0.96 22.54 2.38
CA LYS A 117 2.37 22.75 1.94
C LYS A 117 3.28 21.64 2.45
N GLU A 118 3.09 21.22 3.69
CA GLU A 118 3.86 20.13 4.27
C GLU A 118 3.53 18.79 3.57
N ALA A 119 2.27 18.54 3.22
CA ALA A 119 1.84 17.35 2.48
C ALA A 119 2.52 17.25 1.12
N VAL A 120 2.61 18.37 0.38
CA VAL A 120 3.36 18.42 -0.89
C VAL A 120 4.82 18.00 -0.69
N ASN A 121 5.48 18.50 0.36
CA ASN A 121 6.87 18.13 0.66
C ASN A 121 7.00 16.65 1.01
N ALA A 122 6.07 16.11 1.80
CA ALA A 122 6.02 14.70 2.16
C ALA A 122 5.83 13.82 0.91
N PHE A 123 4.87 14.12 0.06
CA PHE A 123 4.65 13.39 -1.19
C PHE A 123 5.84 13.47 -2.16
N LYS A 124 6.48 14.64 -2.29
CA LYS A 124 7.70 14.76 -3.11
C LYS A 124 8.86 13.94 -2.57
N MET A 125 8.98 13.80 -1.25
CA MET A 125 9.94 12.88 -0.64
C MET A 125 9.57 11.42 -0.90
N ALA A 126 8.30 11.05 -0.76
CA ALA A 126 7.83 9.70 -1.12
C ALA A 126 8.17 9.36 -2.58
N LEU A 127 7.95 10.31 -3.50
CA LEU A 127 8.27 10.16 -4.92
C LEU A 127 9.78 10.00 -5.13
N ALA A 128 10.59 10.83 -4.46
CA ALA A 128 12.04 10.73 -4.53
C ALA A 128 12.56 9.38 -4.00
N LEU A 129 11.88 8.79 -3.03
CA LEU A 129 12.18 7.47 -2.46
C LEU A 129 11.51 6.32 -3.23
N ASP A 130 11.04 6.57 -4.45
CA ASP A 130 10.40 5.62 -5.36
C ASP A 130 9.15 4.93 -4.78
N TYR A 131 8.35 5.68 -4.00
CA TYR A 131 7.04 5.19 -3.55
C TYR A 131 6.18 4.78 -4.75
N LYS A 132 5.54 3.62 -4.63
CA LYS A 132 4.57 3.10 -5.59
C LYS A 132 3.18 3.02 -4.95
N PRO A 133 2.13 3.33 -5.73
CA PRO A 133 2.18 3.63 -7.15
C PRO A 133 2.36 5.12 -7.47
N VAL A 134 3.14 5.41 -8.51
CA VAL A 134 3.54 6.78 -8.89
C VAL A 134 2.33 7.60 -9.33
N ASN A 135 1.41 7.03 -10.09
CA ASN A 135 0.21 7.71 -10.58
C ASN A 135 -0.68 8.25 -9.45
N LYS A 136 -0.97 7.45 -8.41
CA LYS A 136 -1.74 7.87 -7.22
C LYS A 136 -1.01 8.94 -6.42
N LEU A 137 0.31 8.78 -6.27
CA LEU A 137 1.13 9.77 -5.59
C LEU A 137 1.09 11.14 -6.33
N LEU A 138 1.22 11.13 -7.66
CA LEU A 138 1.11 12.33 -8.49
C LEU A 138 -0.29 12.94 -8.40
N TYR A 139 -1.34 12.12 -8.38
CA TYR A 139 -2.72 12.57 -8.17
C TYR A 139 -2.89 13.27 -6.81
N ASN A 140 -2.36 12.69 -5.73
CA ASN A 140 -2.42 13.32 -4.40
C ASN A 140 -1.61 14.63 -4.33
N ILE A 141 -0.48 14.73 -5.04
CA ILE A 141 0.26 15.99 -5.18
C ILE A 141 -0.61 17.03 -5.92
N SER A 142 -1.33 16.63 -6.97
CA SER A 142 -2.28 17.49 -7.66
C SER A 142 -3.41 17.96 -6.73
N CYS A 143 -4.00 17.08 -5.92
CA CYS A 143 -5.01 17.45 -4.92
C CYS A 143 -4.46 18.52 -3.96
N ALA A 144 -3.26 18.30 -3.42
CA ALA A 144 -2.63 19.26 -2.52
C ALA A 144 -2.40 20.63 -3.17
N TYR A 145 -1.98 20.68 -4.45
CA TYR A 145 -1.83 21.93 -5.18
C TYR A 145 -3.16 22.60 -5.53
N SER A 146 -4.19 21.83 -5.85
CA SER A 146 -5.54 22.34 -6.07
C SER A 146 -6.08 22.99 -4.80
N LEU A 147 -5.95 22.32 -3.65
CA LEU A 147 -6.29 22.87 -2.33
C LEU A 147 -5.52 24.16 -1.99
N LEU A 148 -4.27 24.28 -2.44
CA LEU A 148 -3.45 25.49 -2.29
C LEU A 148 -3.79 26.61 -3.28
N GLY A 149 -4.75 26.40 -4.18
CA GLY A 149 -5.10 27.36 -5.23
C GLY A 149 -4.01 27.51 -6.30
N ASN A 150 -3.06 26.57 -6.40
CA ASN A 150 -2.01 26.61 -7.41
C ASN A 150 -2.44 25.82 -8.64
N ARG A 151 -3.16 26.50 -9.54
CA ARG A 151 -3.71 25.91 -10.76
C ARG A 151 -2.64 25.23 -11.63
N GLU A 152 -1.55 25.92 -11.91
CA GLU A 152 -0.52 25.44 -12.84
C GLU A 152 0.11 24.11 -12.37
N LEU A 153 0.51 24.04 -11.09
CA LEU A 153 1.08 22.82 -10.55
C LEU A 153 0.03 21.72 -10.38
N ALA A 154 -1.21 22.05 -10.01
CA ALA A 154 -2.28 21.07 -9.97
C ALA A 154 -2.53 20.44 -11.35
N GLU A 155 -2.69 21.25 -12.40
CA GLU A 155 -2.89 20.76 -13.78
C GLU A 155 -1.69 19.92 -14.25
N HIS A 156 -0.47 20.35 -13.97
CA HIS A 156 0.75 19.62 -14.30
C HIS A 156 0.78 18.22 -13.65
N TYR A 157 0.61 18.14 -12.33
CA TYR A 157 0.65 16.87 -11.61
C TYR A 157 -0.53 15.95 -11.94
N LEU A 158 -1.72 16.50 -12.22
CA LEU A 158 -2.85 15.70 -12.69
C LEU A 158 -2.58 15.07 -14.05
N THR A 159 -2.04 15.86 -14.99
CA THR A 159 -1.67 15.36 -16.32
C THR A 159 -0.64 14.24 -16.19
N SER A 160 0.41 14.45 -15.40
CA SER A 160 1.41 13.40 -15.13
C SER A 160 0.80 12.18 -14.44
N ALA A 161 -0.15 12.34 -13.51
CA ALA A 161 -0.84 11.20 -12.91
C ALA A 161 -1.52 10.34 -13.98
N ILE A 162 -2.23 10.97 -14.92
CA ILE A 162 -2.93 10.30 -16.03
C ILE A 162 -1.94 9.62 -16.97
N GLU A 163 -0.85 10.29 -17.34
CA GLU A 163 0.22 9.73 -18.17
C GLU A 163 0.88 8.49 -17.52
N PHE A 164 0.96 8.46 -16.19
CA PHE A 164 1.44 7.32 -15.40
C PHE A 164 0.35 6.26 -15.12
N GLY A 165 -0.85 6.42 -15.68
CA GLY A 165 -1.93 5.42 -15.63
C GLY A 165 -3.04 5.70 -14.63
N TYR A 166 -3.16 6.91 -14.07
CA TYR A 166 -4.31 7.29 -13.24
C TYR A 166 -5.55 7.47 -14.13
N GLY A 167 -6.43 6.48 -14.14
CA GLY A 167 -7.59 6.43 -15.05
C GLY A 167 -8.95 6.74 -14.42
N ASN A 168 -9.03 7.06 -13.12
CA ASN A 168 -10.31 7.20 -12.42
C ASN A 168 -10.95 8.58 -12.69
N PHE A 169 -11.47 8.77 -13.90
CA PHE A 169 -12.09 10.01 -14.35
C PHE A 169 -13.24 10.47 -13.43
N ASP A 170 -14.09 9.55 -13.01
CA ASP A 170 -15.22 9.82 -12.13
C ASP A 170 -14.76 10.41 -10.79
N GLN A 171 -13.67 9.87 -10.24
CA GLN A 171 -13.08 10.38 -9.01
C GLN A 171 -12.54 11.80 -9.20
N ILE A 172 -11.78 12.08 -10.28
CA ILE A 172 -11.26 13.43 -10.57
C ILE A 172 -12.40 14.46 -10.58
N MET A 173 -13.53 14.10 -11.20
CA MET A 173 -14.67 15.00 -11.36
C MET A 173 -15.45 15.24 -10.07
N LYS A 174 -15.36 14.34 -9.08
CA LYS A 174 -16.13 14.41 -7.82
C LYS A 174 -15.27 14.73 -6.59
N ASP A 175 -13.95 14.62 -6.69
CA ASP A 175 -13.04 14.78 -5.55
C ASP A 175 -13.13 16.21 -4.98
N PRO A 176 -13.52 16.41 -3.70
CA PRO A 176 -13.61 17.75 -3.12
C PRO A 176 -12.26 18.51 -3.19
N ASP A 177 -11.12 17.82 -3.13
CA ASP A 177 -9.81 18.47 -3.16
C ASP A 177 -9.50 19.06 -4.54
N MET A 178 -10.18 18.59 -5.60
CA MET A 178 -10.08 19.09 -6.96
C MET A 178 -11.08 20.23 -7.26
N GLN A 179 -11.83 20.72 -6.26
CA GLN A 179 -12.84 21.77 -6.48
C GLN A 179 -12.24 23.02 -7.11
N TYR A 180 -11.11 23.51 -6.60
CA TYR A 180 -10.46 24.70 -7.14
C TYR A 180 -10.09 24.52 -8.62
N LEU A 181 -9.53 23.37 -8.99
CA LEU A 181 -9.17 23.03 -10.37
C LEU A 181 -10.39 22.96 -11.29
N ARG A 182 -11.51 22.41 -10.79
CA ARG A 182 -12.80 22.36 -11.51
C ARG A 182 -13.38 23.74 -11.78
N GLU A 183 -13.31 24.64 -10.80
CA GLU A 183 -13.95 25.95 -10.86
C GLU A 183 -13.08 27.02 -11.55
N ASN A 184 -11.75 26.92 -11.40
CA ASN A 184 -10.82 27.98 -11.80
C ASN A 184 -9.85 27.54 -12.91
N GLY A 185 -9.93 26.29 -13.37
CA GLY A 185 -9.13 25.76 -14.48
C GLY A 185 -9.97 25.31 -15.65
N ASN A 186 -9.29 24.80 -16.68
CA ASN A 186 -9.96 24.13 -17.81
C ASN A 186 -9.86 22.61 -17.64
N LEU A 187 -10.30 22.10 -16.49
CA LEU A 187 -10.11 20.70 -16.11
C LEU A 187 -10.63 19.76 -17.19
N LYS A 188 -11.79 20.06 -17.78
CA LYS A 188 -12.36 19.23 -18.85
C LYS A 188 -11.42 19.14 -20.07
N TYR A 189 -10.81 20.26 -20.47
CA TYR A 189 -9.82 20.25 -21.55
C TYR A 189 -8.53 19.53 -21.15
N VAL A 190 -8.01 19.76 -19.94
CA VAL A 190 -6.82 19.06 -19.44
C VAL A 190 -7.04 17.55 -19.45
N LEU A 191 -8.21 17.08 -19.01
CA LEU A 191 -8.58 15.67 -19.08
C LEU A 191 -8.73 15.22 -20.54
N GLN A 192 -9.41 15.98 -21.39
CA GLN A 192 -9.53 15.61 -22.81
C GLN A 192 -8.18 15.47 -23.51
N GLU A 193 -7.23 16.36 -23.24
CA GLU A 193 -5.87 16.32 -23.79
C GLU A 193 -5.03 15.19 -23.16
N ALA A 194 -5.07 15.03 -21.84
CA ALA A 194 -4.35 13.94 -21.16
C ALA A 194 -4.88 12.56 -21.58
N PHE A 195 -6.16 12.47 -21.95
CA PHE A 195 -6.79 11.29 -22.54
C PHE A 195 -6.85 11.36 -24.09
N ALA A 196 -6.26 12.35 -24.76
CA ALA A 196 -6.34 12.49 -26.22
C ALA A 196 -5.54 11.37 -26.89
N GLY A 197 -6.26 10.44 -27.53
CA GLY A 197 -5.76 9.15 -28.01
C GLY A 197 -6.55 7.96 -27.46
N VAL A 198 -7.36 8.22 -26.43
CA VAL A 198 -8.19 7.26 -25.71
C VAL A 198 -9.65 7.65 -25.95
N GLY A 199 -10.28 7.08 -26.97
CA GLY A 199 -11.63 7.49 -27.38
C GLY A 199 -12.68 7.42 -26.25
N ASP A 200 -12.56 6.45 -25.34
CA ASP A 200 -13.43 6.28 -24.17
C ASP A 200 -12.58 6.00 -22.91
N PRO A 201 -12.47 6.97 -21.97
CA PRO A 201 -11.71 6.81 -20.73
C PRO A 201 -12.15 5.63 -19.86
N ALA A 202 -13.46 5.31 -19.82
CA ALA A 202 -13.96 4.17 -19.06
C ALA A 202 -13.51 2.85 -19.71
N ALA A 203 -13.53 2.78 -21.05
CA ALA A 203 -13.02 1.64 -21.78
C ALA A 203 -11.49 1.47 -21.59
N LEU A 204 -10.74 2.56 -21.46
CA LEU A 204 -9.32 2.48 -21.11
C LEU A 204 -9.10 2.01 -19.69
N GLN A 205 -9.81 2.57 -18.70
CA GLN A 205 -9.66 2.15 -17.32
C GLN A 205 -9.95 0.65 -17.17
N TRP A 206 -10.99 0.16 -17.86
CA TRP A 206 -11.26 -1.27 -17.97
C TRP A 206 -10.10 -2.03 -18.63
N THR A 207 -9.56 -1.49 -19.72
CA THR A 207 -8.42 -2.09 -20.44
C THR A 207 -7.16 -2.16 -19.60
N LEU A 208 -6.81 -1.12 -18.86
CA LEU A 208 -5.68 -1.11 -17.94
C LEU A 208 -5.91 -2.13 -16.82
N PHE A 209 -7.12 -2.16 -16.25
CA PHE A 209 -7.46 -3.08 -15.17
C PHE A 209 -7.30 -4.54 -15.59
N TYR A 210 -7.97 -5.02 -16.64
CA TYR A 210 -7.88 -6.45 -16.97
C TYR A 210 -6.49 -6.84 -17.51
N ARG A 211 -5.70 -5.90 -18.05
CA ARG A 211 -4.32 -6.17 -18.50
C ARG A 211 -3.34 -6.33 -17.33
N SER A 212 -3.69 -5.91 -16.12
CA SER A 212 -2.94 -6.26 -14.91
C SER A 212 -2.99 -7.76 -14.58
N PHE A 213 -3.86 -8.55 -15.22
CA PHE A 213 -4.05 -9.97 -14.93
C PHE A 213 -3.45 -10.87 -16.03
N SER A 214 -2.30 -11.47 -15.76
CA SER A 214 -1.71 -12.49 -16.63
C SER A 214 -2.57 -13.77 -16.66
N PRO A 215 -2.63 -14.51 -17.79
CA PRO A 215 -3.28 -15.82 -17.83
C PRO A 215 -2.70 -16.78 -16.78
N ILE A 216 -3.56 -17.53 -16.11
CA ILE A 216 -3.14 -18.53 -15.11
C ILE A 216 -2.81 -19.86 -15.82
N GLU A 217 -1.73 -20.51 -15.38
CA GLU A 217 -1.43 -21.88 -15.75
C GLU A 217 -2.28 -22.86 -14.92
N LEU A 218 -2.95 -23.80 -15.58
CA LEU A 218 -3.86 -24.76 -14.94
C LEU A 218 -3.31 -26.20 -15.05
N PRO A 219 -3.51 -27.05 -14.02
CA PRO A 219 -4.28 -26.77 -12.80
C PRO A 219 -3.52 -25.90 -11.78
N LEU A 220 -4.27 -25.15 -10.97
CA LEU A 220 -3.71 -24.28 -9.93
C LEU A 220 -4.44 -24.49 -8.60
N VAL A 221 -3.69 -24.63 -7.51
CA VAL A 221 -4.26 -24.68 -6.15
C VAL A 221 -4.02 -23.34 -5.44
N LEU A 222 -5.09 -22.73 -4.96
CA LEU A 222 -5.08 -21.51 -4.15
C LEU A 222 -5.28 -21.85 -2.68
N ASN A 223 -4.30 -21.50 -1.85
CA ASN A 223 -4.29 -21.73 -0.41
C ASN A 223 -3.36 -20.73 0.31
N GLU A 224 -3.06 -20.94 1.59
CA GLU A 224 -2.23 -20.07 2.40
C GLU A 224 -0.78 -19.89 1.89
N LYS A 225 -0.30 -20.79 1.03
CA LYS A 225 1.05 -20.78 0.45
C LYS A 225 1.11 -20.10 -0.92
N SER A 226 -0.01 -19.62 -1.44
CA SER A 226 -0.11 -19.04 -2.79
C SER A 226 0.42 -17.60 -2.89
N GLY A 227 1.02 -17.05 -1.82
CA GLY A 227 1.65 -15.72 -1.76
C GLY A 227 2.52 -15.35 -2.97
N PRO A 228 3.51 -16.20 -3.35
CA PRO A 228 4.43 -15.91 -4.45
C PRO A 228 3.76 -15.69 -5.82
N LEU A 229 2.49 -16.07 -6.00
CA LEU A 229 1.78 -15.90 -7.28
C LEU A 229 1.40 -14.46 -7.59
N TYR A 230 1.29 -13.61 -6.57
CA TYR A 230 0.66 -12.29 -6.71
C TYR A 230 1.39 -11.16 -5.98
N GLU A 231 2.34 -11.45 -5.09
CA GLU A 231 2.93 -10.44 -4.18
C GLU A 231 3.63 -9.27 -4.88
N GLU A 232 4.02 -9.42 -6.14
CA GLU A 232 4.61 -8.34 -6.96
C GLU A 232 3.58 -7.55 -7.79
N ASN A 233 2.34 -8.03 -7.89
CA ASN A 233 1.33 -7.49 -8.80
C ASN A 233 0.18 -6.81 -8.05
N SER A 234 0.51 -5.78 -7.26
CA SER A 234 -0.48 -5.02 -6.50
C SER A 234 -1.46 -4.28 -7.41
N LEU A 235 -2.75 -4.41 -7.14
CA LEU A 235 -3.80 -3.64 -7.78
C LEU A 235 -3.98 -2.30 -7.09
N TYR A 236 -4.14 -1.27 -7.90
CA TYR A 236 -4.34 0.08 -7.42
C TYR A 236 -5.78 0.31 -6.98
N TYR A 237 -5.96 1.11 -5.92
CA TYR A 237 -7.25 1.50 -5.39
C TYR A 237 -8.14 2.24 -6.42
N ASP A 238 -7.54 2.81 -7.47
CA ASP A 238 -8.28 3.43 -8.57
C ASP A 238 -9.13 2.44 -9.39
N TYR A 239 -8.96 1.14 -9.14
CA TYR A 239 -9.81 0.08 -9.67
C TYR A 239 -11.01 -0.26 -8.80
N GLU A 240 -11.36 0.60 -7.85
CA GLU A 240 -12.52 0.43 -6.97
C GLU A 240 -13.86 0.26 -7.72
N VAL A 241 -13.95 0.86 -8.92
CA VAL A 241 -15.10 0.67 -9.83
C VAL A 241 -15.27 -0.79 -10.28
N PHE A 242 -14.17 -1.56 -10.30
CA PHE A 242 -14.14 -2.98 -10.63
C PHE A 242 -14.00 -3.88 -9.38
N ILE A 243 -13.51 -3.33 -8.26
CA ILE A 243 -13.36 -4.00 -6.97
C ILE A 243 -14.05 -3.15 -5.90
N PRO A 244 -15.39 -3.24 -5.77
CA PRO A 244 -16.18 -2.39 -4.87
C PRO A 244 -15.75 -2.45 -3.40
N GLU A 245 -15.08 -3.53 -2.98
CA GLU A 245 -14.50 -3.67 -1.65
C GLU A 245 -13.45 -2.61 -1.33
N MET A 246 -12.80 -2.03 -2.35
CA MET A 246 -11.88 -0.91 -2.20
C MET A 246 -12.60 0.38 -1.76
N SER A 247 -13.89 0.55 -2.10
CA SER A 247 -14.68 1.76 -1.81
C SER A 247 -15.49 1.70 -0.50
N ARG A 248 -15.32 0.67 0.35
CA ARG A 248 -16.05 0.59 1.63
C ARG A 248 -15.49 1.62 2.65
N ASP A 249 -15.77 2.90 2.44
CA ASP A 249 -16.48 3.85 3.31
C ASP A 249 -16.33 5.27 2.70
N ASP A 250 -17.45 5.78 2.17
CA ASP A 250 -17.62 7.04 1.43
C ASP A 250 -17.23 8.34 2.18
N LYS A 251 -16.59 8.24 3.34
CA LYS A 251 -15.99 9.37 4.05
C LYS A 251 -14.70 8.87 4.72
N PHE A 252 -13.59 8.94 4.00
CA PHE A 252 -12.20 8.75 4.48
C PHE A 252 -11.65 7.31 4.57
N SER A 253 -12.34 6.26 4.10
CA SER A 253 -11.73 4.91 3.95
C SER A 253 -10.89 4.78 2.66
N ARG A 254 -10.14 5.83 2.29
CA ARG A 254 -9.32 5.77 1.07
C ARG A 254 -8.21 4.72 1.09
N GLU A 255 -7.98 4.04 2.21
CA GLU A 255 -7.19 2.81 2.27
C GLU A 255 -7.69 1.93 3.42
N THR A 256 -8.71 1.11 3.15
CA THR A 256 -9.00 -0.09 3.95
C THR A 256 -7.68 -0.76 4.33
N GLY A 257 -7.56 -1.36 5.50
CA GLY A 257 -6.33 -2.05 5.92
C GLY A 257 -5.86 -3.15 4.96
N SER A 258 -6.51 -3.40 3.82
CA SER A 258 -6.15 -4.41 2.84
C SER A 258 -5.29 -3.89 1.67
N VAL A 259 -4.50 -4.77 1.07
CA VAL A 259 -3.86 -4.59 -0.24
C VAL A 259 -4.43 -5.64 -1.17
N TYR A 260 -4.68 -5.23 -2.40
CA TYR A 260 -5.26 -6.06 -3.44
C TYR A 260 -4.17 -6.42 -4.44
N TYR A 261 -4.23 -7.63 -5.00
CA TYR A 261 -3.24 -8.09 -5.96
C TYR A 261 -3.90 -8.84 -7.11
N ALA A 262 -3.41 -8.64 -8.33
CA ALA A 262 -3.85 -9.41 -9.48
C ALA A 262 -3.17 -10.78 -9.44
N VAL A 263 -3.98 -11.83 -9.34
CA VAL A 263 -3.52 -13.22 -9.35
C VAL A 263 -3.49 -13.73 -10.78
N GLY A 264 -4.57 -13.49 -11.55
CA GLY A 264 -4.54 -13.72 -12.98
C GLY A 264 -5.91 -13.92 -13.64
N THR A 265 -5.88 -14.24 -14.92
CA THR A 265 -7.05 -14.47 -15.77
C THR A 265 -7.32 -15.97 -15.87
N LEU A 266 -8.49 -16.43 -15.42
CA LEU A 266 -8.93 -17.82 -15.55
C LEU A 266 -9.51 -18.12 -16.94
N LYS A 267 -10.37 -17.21 -17.45
CA LYS A 267 -11.08 -17.42 -18.73
C LYS A 267 -11.44 -16.09 -19.38
N THR A 268 -11.34 -16.02 -20.70
CA THR A 268 -11.80 -14.87 -21.50
C THR A 268 -12.75 -15.38 -22.58
N THR A 269 -13.90 -14.73 -22.72
CA THR A 269 -14.87 -14.95 -23.81
C THR A 269 -15.30 -13.60 -24.40
N PRO A 270 -16.03 -13.58 -25.53
CA PRO A 270 -16.64 -12.34 -26.03
C PRO A 270 -17.66 -11.72 -25.06
N ILE A 271 -18.19 -12.48 -24.11
CA ILE A 271 -19.25 -12.06 -23.19
C ILE A 271 -18.66 -11.62 -21.85
N TYR A 272 -17.69 -12.35 -21.31
CA TYR A 272 -17.13 -12.10 -19.99
C TYR A 272 -15.62 -12.39 -19.87
N ARG A 273 -15.00 -11.82 -18.84
CA ARG A 273 -13.65 -12.13 -18.38
C ARG A 273 -13.69 -12.57 -16.93
N SER A 274 -13.10 -13.72 -16.62
CA SER A 274 -12.94 -14.26 -15.27
C SER A 274 -11.57 -13.90 -14.75
N LEU A 275 -11.52 -12.97 -13.79
CA LEU A 275 -10.30 -12.48 -13.18
C LEU A 275 -10.26 -12.92 -11.71
N ILE A 276 -9.07 -13.27 -11.23
CA ILE A 276 -8.82 -13.65 -9.85
C ILE A 276 -7.91 -12.60 -9.22
N TYR A 277 -8.32 -12.04 -8.09
CA TYR A 277 -7.51 -11.16 -7.26
C TYR A 277 -7.39 -11.68 -5.84
N ALA A 278 -6.28 -11.35 -5.19
CA ALA A 278 -6.06 -11.61 -3.78
C ALA A 278 -6.32 -10.33 -2.96
N VAL A 279 -6.81 -10.50 -1.74
CA VAL A 279 -7.02 -9.47 -0.74
C VAL A 279 -6.22 -9.85 0.49
N LYS A 280 -5.29 -9.00 0.91
CA LYS A 280 -4.42 -9.22 2.08
C LYS A 280 -4.60 -8.07 3.06
N ASP A 281 -5.04 -8.36 4.27
CA ASP A 281 -5.09 -7.34 5.31
C ASP A 281 -3.68 -7.02 5.83
N VAL A 282 -3.22 -5.79 5.61
CA VAL A 282 -1.95 -5.19 6.05
C VAL A 282 -1.85 -5.13 7.57
N MET A 283 -2.96 -5.02 8.28
CA MET A 283 -2.97 -5.01 9.74
C MET A 283 -2.85 -6.42 10.32
N TYR A 284 -3.08 -7.45 9.52
CA TYR A 284 -3.07 -8.84 9.96
C TYR A 284 -2.23 -9.73 9.05
N THR A 285 -1.24 -9.18 8.34
CA THR A 285 -0.44 -9.91 7.33
C THR A 285 0.20 -11.18 7.87
N ASN A 286 0.47 -11.22 9.17
CA ASN A 286 1.11 -12.34 9.86
C ASN A 286 0.10 -13.31 10.51
N MET A 287 -1.19 -12.96 10.51
CA MET A 287 -2.24 -13.71 11.20
C MET A 287 -3.21 -14.38 10.24
N LEU A 288 -3.58 -13.71 9.15
CA LEU A 288 -4.54 -14.24 8.18
C LEU A 288 -3.87 -14.41 6.81
N PRO A 289 -3.96 -15.61 6.20
CA PRO A 289 -3.60 -15.77 4.81
C PRO A 289 -4.49 -14.89 3.91
N PRO A 290 -4.02 -14.54 2.71
CA PRO A 290 -4.83 -13.80 1.74
C PRO A 290 -6.16 -14.52 1.44
N MET A 291 -7.19 -13.72 1.17
CA MET A 291 -8.43 -14.19 0.57
C MET A 291 -8.32 -14.07 -0.95
N PHE A 292 -8.74 -15.08 -1.69
CA PHE A 292 -8.77 -15.07 -3.15
C PHE A 292 -10.21 -14.97 -3.63
N VAL A 293 -10.45 -14.03 -4.53
CA VAL A 293 -11.76 -13.75 -5.09
C VAL A 293 -11.70 -13.93 -6.59
N ILE A 294 -12.62 -14.72 -7.14
CA ILE A 294 -12.89 -14.76 -8.57
C ILE A 294 -14.05 -13.85 -8.88
N CYS A 295 -13.92 -13.05 -9.94
CA CYS A 295 -14.96 -12.16 -10.41
C CYS A 295 -15.09 -12.27 -11.92
N ASN A 296 -16.32 -12.45 -12.38
CA ASN A 296 -16.67 -12.45 -13.79
C ASN A 296 -17.20 -11.06 -14.15
N TYR A 297 -16.54 -10.44 -15.11
CA TYR A 297 -16.87 -9.10 -15.60
C TYR A 297 -17.39 -9.20 -17.03
N ASN A 298 -18.36 -8.36 -17.38
CA ASN A 298 -18.77 -8.18 -18.77
C ASN A 298 -17.56 -7.72 -19.61
N ALA A 299 -17.26 -8.44 -20.69
CA ALA A 299 -16.01 -8.29 -21.43
C ALA A 299 -15.82 -6.89 -22.04
N LYS A 300 -16.91 -6.19 -22.36
CA LYS A 300 -16.90 -4.85 -22.97
C LYS A 300 -16.92 -3.73 -21.94
N THR A 301 -17.75 -3.87 -20.90
CA THR A 301 -18.06 -2.77 -19.97
C THR A 301 -17.33 -2.85 -18.65
N GLY A 302 -16.71 -4.00 -18.32
CA GLY A 302 -16.10 -4.22 -17.00
C GLY A 302 -17.09 -4.29 -15.85
N ARG A 303 -18.41 -4.34 -16.11
CA ARG A 303 -19.42 -4.50 -15.06
C ARG A 303 -19.36 -5.92 -14.47
N ILE A 304 -19.46 -6.03 -13.16
CA ILE A 304 -19.52 -7.32 -12.46
C ILE A 304 -20.79 -8.07 -12.89
N ILE A 305 -20.63 -9.33 -13.30
CA ILE A 305 -21.69 -10.29 -13.58
C ILE A 305 -21.93 -11.14 -12.34
N ASP A 306 -20.85 -11.70 -11.79
CA ASP A 306 -20.87 -12.59 -10.63
C ASP A 306 -19.51 -12.58 -9.92
N LYS A 307 -19.48 -12.89 -8.62
CA LYS A 307 -18.27 -12.84 -7.79
C LYS A 307 -18.33 -13.84 -6.64
N MET A 308 -17.21 -14.49 -6.34
CA MET A 308 -17.12 -15.51 -5.29
C MET A 308 -15.74 -15.55 -4.62
N VAL A 309 -15.70 -15.79 -3.31
CA VAL A 309 -14.46 -16.14 -2.60
C VAL A 309 -14.15 -17.61 -2.90
N ILE A 310 -12.95 -17.88 -3.42
CA ILE A 310 -12.54 -19.22 -3.86
C ILE A 310 -11.36 -19.81 -3.08
N ALA A 311 -10.69 -19.01 -2.25
CA ALA A 311 -9.75 -19.51 -1.26
C ALA A 311 -9.53 -18.49 -0.14
N GLY A 312 -9.02 -18.93 1.01
CA GLY A 312 -8.85 -18.09 2.19
C GLY A 312 -10.13 -17.99 3.03
N ARG A 313 -10.23 -16.91 3.82
CA ARG A 313 -11.40 -16.59 4.66
C ARG A 313 -11.39 -15.11 5.06
N ASP A 314 -12.57 -14.59 5.41
CA ASP A 314 -12.73 -13.22 5.91
C ASP A 314 -12.45 -13.14 7.42
N LYS A 315 -13.03 -14.06 8.20
CA LYS A 315 -12.88 -14.10 9.66
C LYS A 315 -12.24 -15.40 10.15
N LEU A 316 -11.66 -15.36 11.35
CA LEU A 316 -11.03 -16.55 11.96
C LEU A 316 -12.02 -17.67 12.23
N GLU A 317 -13.30 -17.31 12.44
CA GLU A 317 -14.39 -18.24 12.74
C GLU A 317 -15.00 -18.86 11.47
N ASP A 318 -14.76 -18.26 10.31
CA ASP A 318 -15.24 -18.79 9.03
C ASP A 318 -14.41 -20.01 8.62
N PRO A 319 -15.03 -21.01 7.96
CA PRO A 319 -14.28 -22.10 7.35
C PRO A 319 -13.20 -21.57 6.41
N PHE A 320 -12.01 -22.13 6.50
CA PHE A 320 -10.95 -21.85 5.56
C PHE A 320 -11.22 -22.58 4.24
N VAL A 321 -11.13 -21.87 3.12
CA VAL A 321 -11.39 -22.42 1.79
C VAL A 321 -10.08 -22.65 1.05
N VAL A 322 -9.94 -23.83 0.45
CA VAL A 322 -8.89 -24.15 -0.54
C VAL A 322 -9.56 -24.29 -1.91
N GLY A 323 -9.04 -23.59 -2.91
CA GLY A 323 -9.58 -23.58 -4.27
C GLY A 323 -8.69 -24.34 -5.25
N ASP A 324 -9.20 -25.43 -5.84
CA ASP A 324 -8.54 -26.16 -6.91
C ASP A 324 -9.11 -25.73 -8.26
N LEU A 325 -8.33 -25.00 -9.07
CA LEU A 325 -8.69 -24.59 -10.43
C LEU A 325 -8.24 -25.64 -11.45
N LEU A 326 -9.17 -26.12 -12.28
CA LEU A 326 -8.99 -27.27 -13.19
C LEU A 326 -8.89 -26.83 -14.66
N GLN A 327 -8.37 -27.70 -15.55
CA GLN A 327 -8.01 -27.39 -16.95
C GLN A 327 -9.17 -26.93 -17.86
N ASP A 328 -10.43 -27.08 -17.45
CA ASP A 328 -11.64 -26.67 -18.19
C ASP A 328 -12.31 -25.41 -17.62
N GLY A 329 -11.67 -24.76 -16.64
CA GLY A 329 -12.24 -23.61 -15.94
C GLY A 329 -13.30 -24.00 -14.91
N LYS A 330 -13.44 -25.29 -14.59
CA LYS A 330 -14.09 -25.75 -13.37
C LYS A 330 -13.20 -25.50 -12.18
N PHE A 331 -13.82 -25.40 -11.01
CA PHE A 331 -13.08 -25.31 -9.77
C PHE A 331 -13.78 -26.03 -8.63
N GLN A 332 -12.98 -26.63 -7.76
CA GLN A 332 -13.41 -27.29 -6.54
C GLN A 332 -13.07 -26.40 -5.35
N LEU A 333 -14.03 -26.19 -4.45
CA LEU A 333 -13.82 -25.52 -3.18
C LEU A 333 -13.85 -26.56 -2.07
N THR A 334 -12.75 -26.68 -1.33
CA THR A 334 -12.66 -27.53 -0.14
C THR A 334 -12.77 -26.67 1.11
N PHE A 335 -13.80 -26.91 1.92
CA PHE A 335 -14.05 -26.17 3.15
C PHE A 335 -13.41 -26.89 4.34
N ILE A 336 -12.66 -26.17 5.16
CA ILE A 336 -11.83 -26.71 6.22
C ILE A 336 -12.13 -25.98 7.54
N ASP A 337 -12.39 -26.74 8.60
CA ASP A 337 -12.39 -26.22 9.98
C ASP A 337 -10.94 -26.14 10.47
N LEU A 338 -10.47 -24.90 10.71
CA LEU A 338 -9.15 -24.61 11.27
C LEU A 338 -9.29 -24.06 12.68
N LYS A 339 -8.63 -24.71 13.64
CA LYS A 339 -8.56 -24.23 15.03
C LYS A 339 -7.17 -23.74 15.35
N PHE A 340 -7.10 -22.67 16.14
CA PHE A 340 -5.86 -22.04 16.56
C PHE A 340 -5.70 -22.07 18.08
N SER A 341 -4.47 -21.89 18.54
CA SER A 341 -4.11 -21.91 19.97
C SER A 341 -4.68 -20.75 20.79
N LYS A 342 -5.15 -19.67 20.15
CA LYS A 342 -5.76 -18.48 20.79
C LYS A 342 -6.99 -18.02 20.01
N LYS A 343 -7.93 -17.37 20.69
CA LYS A 343 -9.07 -16.67 20.07
C LYS A 343 -8.70 -15.25 19.66
N ARG A 344 -9.43 -14.70 18.69
CA ARG A 344 -9.19 -13.36 18.12
C ARG A 344 -9.16 -12.26 19.18
N GLU A 345 -10.07 -12.31 20.15
CA GLU A 345 -10.26 -11.29 21.17
C GLU A 345 -9.14 -11.28 22.23
N GLU A 346 -8.36 -12.36 22.29
CA GLU A 346 -7.28 -12.56 23.25
C GLU A 346 -5.90 -12.23 22.65
N MET A 347 -5.86 -11.73 21.41
CA MET A 347 -4.64 -11.49 20.66
C MET A 347 -4.23 -10.02 20.62
N ASN A 348 -2.93 -9.78 20.79
CA ASN A 348 -2.27 -8.53 20.45
C ASN A 348 -1.65 -8.61 19.05
N TYR A 349 -1.34 -7.45 18.45
CA TYR A 349 -0.70 -7.37 17.11
C TYR A 349 0.64 -8.14 17.02
N GLU A 350 1.30 -8.40 18.16
CA GLU A 350 2.57 -9.13 18.24
C GLU A 350 2.41 -10.66 18.38
N ASP A 351 1.19 -11.19 18.51
CA ASP A 351 0.95 -12.63 18.70
C ASP A 351 0.97 -13.43 17.39
N GLU A 352 1.69 -14.55 17.38
CA GLU A 352 1.66 -15.54 16.29
C GLU A 352 0.51 -16.54 16.45
N LEU A 353 -0.25 -16.80 15.38
CA LEU A 353 -1.29 -17.84 15.34
C LEU A 353 -0.67 -19.22 15.07
N LYS A 354 -0.87 -20.16 15.99
CA LYS A 354 -0.49 -21.57 15.80
C LYS A 354 -1.72 -22.42 15.52
N GLU A 355 -1.74 -23.09 14.37
CA GLU A 355 -2.75 -24.09 14.00
C GLU A 355 -2.65 -25.28 14.97
N VAL A 356 -3.77 -25.70 15.55
CA VAL A 356 -3.88 -26.87 16.44
C VAL A 356 -4.75 -27.98 15.86
N SER A 357 -5.59 -27.68 14.88
CA SER A 357 -6.44 -28.66 14.21
C SER A 357 -6.82 -28.22 12.80
N ARG A 358 -6.89 -29.18 11.88
CA ARG A 358 -7.35 -29.02 10.50
C ARG A 358 -8.23 -30.20 10.12
N LYS A 359 -9.49 -29.92 9.79
CA LYS A 359 -10.46 -30.95 9.40
C LYS A 359 -11.24 -30.53 8.15
N GLU A 360 -11.22 -31.36 7.11
CA GLU A 360 -12.09 -31.19 5.95
C GLU A 360 -13.56 -31.35 6.35
N LEU A 361 -14.38 -30.38 5.94
CA LEU A 361 -15.83 -30.37 6.20
C LEU A 361 -16.59 -30.96 5.01
N TYR A 362 -16.44 -30.36 3.83
CA TYR A 362 -17.09 -30.77 2.60
C TYR A 362 -16.42 -30.13 1.38
N LYS A 363 -16.80 -30.60 0.19
CA LYS A 363 -16.34 -30.08 -1.10
C LYS A 363 -17.51 -29.65 -1.96
N GLU A 364 -17.28 -28.61 -2.76
CA GLU A 364 -18.24 -28.11 -3.74
C GLU A 364 -17.57 -27.94 -5.09
N MET A 365 -18.23 -28.38 -6.16
CA MET A 365 -17.77 -28.22 -7.53
C MET A 365 -18.53 -27.09 -8.19
N TYR A 366 -17.82 -26.26 -8.95
CA TYR A 366 -18.38 -25.13 -9.67
C TYR A 366 -17.92 -25.08 -11.13
N THR A 367 -18.81 -24.55 -11.96
CA THR A 367 -18.58 -24.22 -13.37
C THR A 367 -18.94 -22.76 -13.63
N ILE A 368 -18.53 -22.22 -14.78
CA ILE A 368 -18.98 -20.92 -15.28
C ILE A 368 -19.87 -21.16 -16.49
N ASN A 369 -21.13 -20.71 -16.44
CA ASN A 369 -22.06 -20.85 -17.56
C ASN A 369 -21.75 -19.83 -18.69
N GLU A 370 -22.49 -19.90 -19.80
CA GLU A 370 -22.28 -19.04 -20.97
C GLU A 370 -22.50 -17.54 -20.67
N GLU A 371 -23.32 -17.21 -19.67
CA GLU A 371 -23.56 -15.83 -19.21
C GLU A 371 -22.46 -15.31 -18.29
N GLY A 372 -21.51 -16.16 -17.85
CA GLY A 372 -20.50 -15.79 -16.88
C GLY A 372 -20.96 -15.87 -15.42
N LYS A 373 -21.97 -16.67 -15.09
CA LYS A 373 -22.39 -16.93 -13.70
C LYS A 373 -21.75 -18.21 -13.16
N PHE A 374 -21.44 -18.21 -11.87
CA PHE A 374 -20.94 -19.40 -11.18
C PHE A 374 -22.10 -20.34 -10.86
N VAL A 375 -21.98 -21.59 -11.29
CA VAL A 375 -23.01 -22.62 -11.11
C VAL A 375 -22.41 -23.78 -10.34
N LYS A 376 -22.97 -24.06 -9.15
CA LYS A 376 -22.62 -25.23 -8.36
C LYS A 376 -23.09 -26.49 -9.09
N GLU A 377 -22.18 -27.42 -9.35
CA GLU A 377 -22.54 -28.72 -9.88
C GLU A 377 -23.27 -29.50 -8.78
N THR A 378 -24.49 -29.94 -9.10
CA THR A 378 -25.19 -30.88 -8.22
C THR A 378 -24.57 -32.26 -8.44
N PRO A 379 -24.14 -32.98 -7.39
CA PRO A 379 -23.62 -34.32 -7.57
C PRO A 379 -24.68 -35.15 -8.31
N SER A 380 -24.31 -35.72 -9.45
CA SER A 380 -25.23 -36.56 -10.20
C SER A 380 -25.66 -37.72 -9.31
N LEU A 381 -26.97 -37.99 -9.22
CA LEU A 381 -27.54 -39.14 -8.50
C LEU A 381 -27.15 -40.51 -9.09
N ALA A 382 -26.12 -40.58 -9.93
CA ALA A 382 -25.70 -41.77 -10.64
C ALA A 382 -24.51 -42.45 -9.93
N SER A 383 -24.80 -43.15 -8.84
CA SER A 383 -24.24 -44.47 -8.46
C SER A 383 -24.54 -44.72 -6.97
N ARG A 384 -25.69 -45.34 -6.69
CA ARG A 384 -25.87 -46.19 -5.51
C ARG A 384 -25.73 -47.63 -5.92
#